data_AF-A0A6I9MWY2-F1
#
_entry.id   AF-A0A6I9MWY2-F1
#
_cell.length_a   1.000
_cell.length_b   1.000
_cell.length_c   1.000
_cell.angle_alpha   90.00
_cell.angle_beta   90.00
_cell.angle_gamma   90.00
#
_symmetry.space_group_name_H-M   'P 1'
#
loop_
_entity.id
_entity.type
_entity.pdbx_description
1 polymer ?
#
loop_
_entity_poly.entity_id
_entity_poly.type
_entity_poly.pdbx_seq_one_letter_code
_entity_poly.pdbx_strand_id
1 'polypeptide(L)'
;MPPGLEVSLSLKRVPTVGESIVMFVMVRNNSSSSRVLMEHVNAQLKEYNRNAQESFWKSHKEECIKAGEVLKLEHSILPSEYESVLADDDIMNVAVVIKDLLTKERFLATQEFNVTSPKITVEIEGGGSIQMKKEYKAHVSFTNTCSNSVNGAVLTVEGSGLLQGKQESRMAILKQDEKIEKTVTIMAACPGTKLLKATFSHSKSPKAISRTFHKVTVVSA
;
A
#
# COMPACT_ATOMS: atom_id res chain seq x y z
N MET A 1 -33.19 20.87 11.60
CA MET A 1 -33.52 19.44 11.78
C MET A 1 -32.25 18.64 11.57
N PRO A 2 -31.95 17.61 12.39
CA PRO A 2 -30.83 16.72 12.10
C PRO A 2 -31.05 16.04 10.74
N PRO A 3 -29.99 15.76 9.97
CA PRO A 3 -30.11 15.09 8.68
C PRO A 3 -30.80 13.74 8.86
N GLY A 4 -31.73 13.41 7.96
CA GLY A 4 -32.49 12.16 8.02
C GLY A 4 -31.65 10.91 7.73
N LEU A 5 -30.46 11.09 7.18
CA LEU A 5 -29.48 10.05 6.89
C LEU A 5 -28.11 10.44 7.45
N GLU A 6 -27.42 9.47 8.05
CA GLU A 6 -26.01 9.57 8.40
C GLU A 6 -25.22 8.60 7.52
N VAL A 7 -24.10 9.05 6.97
CA VAL A 7 -23.23 8.26 6.09
C VAL A 7 -21.81 8.31 6.64
N SER A 8 -21.18 7.15 6.74
CA SER A 8 -19.77 7.04 7.10
C SER A 8 -19.07 6.00 6.23
N LEU A 9 -17.77 6.19 6.07
CA LEU A 9 -16.90 5.32 5.30
C LEU A 9 -15.77 4.84 6.22
N SER A 10 -15.44 3.56 6.15
CA SER A 10 -14.37 2.97 6.96
C SER A 10 -13.64 1.87 6.20
N LEU A 11 -12.40 1.61 6.57
CA LEU A 11 -11.60 0.50 6.04
C LEU A 11 -11.69 -0.70 6.97
N LYS A 12 -11.65 -1.91 6.40
CA LYS A 12 -11.55 -3.15 7.18
C LYS A 12 -10.23 -3.22 7.96
N ARG A 13 -9.13 -2.77 7.35
CA ARG A 13 -7.79 -2.64 7.91
C ARG A 13 -6.97 -1.66 7.08
N VAL A 14 -5.81 -1.26 7.57
CA VAL A 14 -4.81 -0.54 6.77
C VAL A 14 -4.39 -1.45 5.61
N PRO A 15 -4.53 -1.03 4.34
CA PRO A 15 -4.24 -1.87 3.20
C PRO A 15 -2.74 -1.98 2.95
N THR A 16 -2.29 -3.18 2.55
CA THR A 16 -0.92 -3.43 2.10
C THR A 16 -0.90 -3.65 0.60
N VAL A 17 0.14 -3.17 -0.08
CA VAL A 17 0.30 -3.40 -1.53
C VAL A 17 0.29 -4.91 -1.81
N GLY A 18 -0.49 -5.33 -2.81
CA GLY A 18 -0.67 -6.74 -3.17
C GLY A 18 -1.87 -7.42 -2.52
N GLU A 19 -2.55 -6.76 -1.58
CA GLU A 19 -3.79 -7.23 -0.97
C GLU A 19 -5.02 -6.46 -1.51
N SER A 20 -6.20 -7.08 -1.46
CA SER A 20 -7.44 -6.38 -1.77
C SER A 20 -7.76 -5.34 -0.70
N ILE A 21 -8.15 -4.14 -1.13
CA ILE A 21 -8.57 -3.05 -0.26
C ILE A 21 -10.07 -3.22 0.00
N VAL A 22 -10.43 -3.50 1.25
CA VAL A 22 -11.83 -3.71 1.66
C VAL A 22 -12.33 -2.54 2.49
N MET A 23 -13.45 -1.97 2.08
CA MET A 23 -14.08 -0.80 2.71
C MET A 23 -15.56 -1.04 2.99
N PHE A 24 -16.08 -0.34 3.99
CA PHE A 24 -17.47 -0.39 4.39
C PHE A 24 -18.09 1.00 4.34
N VAL A 25 -19.19 1.12 3.62
CA VAL A 25 -20.09 2.28 3.67
C VAL A 25 -21.23 1.94 4.62
N MET A 26 -21.36 2.73 5.67
CA MET A 26 -22.44 2.61 6.64
C MET A 26 -23.43 3.75 6.41
N VAL A 27 -24.70 3.40 6.20
CA VAL A 27 -25.79 4.36 6.05
C VAL A 27 -26.82 4.10 7.15
N ARG A 28 -27.13 5.12 7.96
CA ARG A 28 -28.15 5.03 9.01
C ARG A 28 -29.32 5.93 8.65
N ASN A 29 -30.52 5.36 8.62
CA ASN A 29 -31.76 6.10 8.40
C ASN A 29 -32.40 6.49 9.74
N ASN A 30 -32.24 7.75 10.13
CA ASN A 30 -32.84 8.30 11.34
C ASN A 30 -34.27 8.83 11.11
N SER A 31 -34.79 8.72 9.90
CA SER A 31 -36.17 9.13 9.58
C SER A 31 -37.19 8.04 9.87
N SER A 32 -38.46 8.44 9.96
CA SER A 32 -39.60 7.55 10.20
C SER A 32 -40.13 6.85 8.95
N SER A 33 -39.50 7.06 7.79
CA SER A 33 -39.91 6.47 6.51
C SER A 33 -38.76 5.72 5.85
N SER A 34 -39.10 4.66 5.11
CA SER A 34 -38.16 3.99 4.22
C SER A 34 -37.71 4.92 3.09
N ARG A 35 -36.48 4.72 2.60
CA ARG A 35 -35.86 5.53 1.54
C ARG A 35 -35.25 4.63 0.48
N VAL A 36 -35.23 5.12 -0.76
CA VAL A 36 -34.52 4.51 -1.88
C VAL A 36 -33.31 5.38 -2.20
N LEU A 37 -32.14 4.78 -2.16
CA LEU A 37 -30.85 5.46 -2.21
C LEU A 37 -30.08 5.01 -3.44
N MET A 38 -29.38 5.94 -4.08
CA MET A 38 -28.37 5.66 -5.09
C MET A 38 -26.99 5.93 -4.49
N GLU A 39 -26.20 4.87 -4.35
CA GLU A 39 -24.81 4.94 -3.96
C GLU A 39 -23.92 5.19 -5.19
N HIS A 40 -22.97 6.10 -5.03
CA HIS A 40 -21.84 6.28 -5.94
C HIS A 40 -20.55 6.28 -5.15
N VAL A 41 -19.69 5.27 -5.34
CA VAL A 41 -18.38 5.17 -4.71
C VAL A 41 -17.31 5.33 -5.78
N ASN A 42 -16.24 6.06 -5.46
CA ASN A 42 -15.06 6.11 -6.31
C ASN A 42 -13.78 6.11 -5.48
N ALA A 43 -12.69 5.68 -6.12
CA ALA A 43 -11.34 5.76 -5.57
C ALA A 43 -10.43 6.52 -6.54
N GLN A 44 -9.59 7.38 -5.97
CA GLN A 44 -8.68 8.27 -6.66
C GLN A 44 -7.31 8.22 -5.99
N LEU A 45 -6.26 8.43 -6.77
CA LEU A 45 -4.94 8.71 -6.23
C LEU A 45 -4.80 10.21 -5.97
N LYS A 46 -4.04 10.56 -4.94
CA LYS A 46 -3.78 11.93 -4.52
C LYS A 46 -2.35 12.04 -4.07
N GLU A 47 -1.61 12.99 -4.64
CA GLU A 47 -0.34 13.40 -4.05
C GLU A 47 -0.62 14.28 -2.83
N TYR A 48 0.22 14.21 -1.80
CA TYR A 48 0.02 14.93 -0.53
C TYR A 48 -0.38 16.41 -0.69
N ASN A 49 0.23 17.12 -1.63
CA ASN A 49 0.01 18.55 -1.85
C ASN A 49 -0.83 18.88 -3.10
N ARG A 50 -1.47 17.88 -3.73
CA ARG A 50 -2.30 18.08 -4.92
C ARG A 50 -3.73 17.65 -4.71
N ASN A 51 -4.57 18.11 -5.62
CA ASN A 51 -5.92 17.57 -5.78
C ASN A 51 -5.85 16.11 -6.21
N ALA A 52 -6.90 15.37 -5.87
CA ALA A 52 -7.07 14.00 -6.33
C ALA A 52 -7.08 13.94 -7.87
N GLN A 53 -6.44 12.91 -8.40
CA GLN A 53 -6.41 12.58 -9.82
C GLN A 53 -7.78 12.03 -10.27
N GLU A 54 -7.87 11.66 -11.55
CA GLU A 54 -9.04 10.97 -12.06
C GLU A 54 -9.27 9.65 -11.30
N SER A 55 -10.54 9.28 -11.11
CA SER A 55 -10.87 8.04 -10.42
C SER A 55 -10.46 6.84 -11.26
N PHE A 56 -9.60 5.99 -10.69
CA PHE A 56 -9.21 4.73 -11.31
C PHE A 56 -10.24 3.62 -11.06
N TRP A 57 -11.09 3.78 -10.04
CA TRP A 57 -12.13 2.81 -9.68
C TRP A 57 -13.44 3.51 -9.32
N LYS A 58 -14.57 2.91 -9.72
CA LYS A 58 -15.93 3.41 -9.47
C LYS A 58 -16.90 2.25 -9.27
N SER A 59 -17.86 2.42 -8.37
CA SER A 59 -18.99 1.52 -8.17
C SER A 59 -20.26 2.34 -7.94
N HIS A 60 -21.41 1.79 -8.32
CA HIS A 60 -22.69 2.42 -8.09
C HIS A 60 -23.78 1.36 -7.88
N LYS A 61 -24.70 1.62 -6.96
CA LYS A 61 -25.76 0.67 -6.62
C LYS A 61 -27.00 1.39 -6.10
N GLU A 62 -28.17 0.85 -6.40
CA GLU A 62 -29.42 1.28 -5.78
C GLU A 62 -29.73 0.39 -4.57
N GLU A 63 -30.14 1.01 -3.46
CA GLU A 63 -30.41 0.33 -2.19
C GLU A 63 -31.67 0.87 -1.53
N CYS A 64 -32.43 -0.01 -0.89
CA CYS A 64 -33.58 0.36 -0.06
C CYS A 64 -33.20 0.26 1.41
N ILE A 65 -33.49 1.30 2.20
CA ILE A 65 -33.27 1.32 3.64
C ILE A 65 -34.57 1.62 4.38
N LYS A 66 -34.91 0.82 5.39
CA LYS A 66 -36.11 1.02 6.21
C LYS A 66 -35.91 2.15 7.21
N ALA A 67 -37.02 2.62 7.78
CA ALA A 67 -36.98 3.57 8.89
C ALA A 67 -36.20 2.98 10.09
N GLY A 68 -35.26 3.75 10.65
CA GLY A 68 -34.43 3.31 11.79
C GLY A 68 -33.35 2.27 11.46
N GLU A 69 -33.23 1.81 10.21
CA GLU A 69 -32.27 0.78 9.81
C GLU A 69 -30.85 1.33 9.63
N VAL A 70 -29.87 0.45 9.80
CA VAL A 70 -28.47 0.68 9.44
C VAL A 70 -28.09 -0.31 8.35
N LEU A 71 -27.76 0.23 7.17
CA LEU A 71 -27.28 -0.52 6.03
C LEU A 71 -25.75 -0.52 6.02
N LYS A 72 -25.15 -1.69 5.77
CA LYS A 72 -23.71 -1.88 5.60
C LYS A 72 -23.42 -2.40 4.19
N LEU A 73 -22.70 -1.61 3.40
CA LEU A 73 -22.30 -1.96 2.03
C LEU A 73 -20.79 -2.21 2.00
N GLU A 74 -20.39 -3.38 1.50
CA GLU A 74 -18.98 -3.77 1.38
C GLU A 74 -18.51 -3.57 -0.06
N HIS A 75 -17.36 -2.93 -0.22
CA HIS A 75 -16.67 -2.79 -1.50
C HIS A 75 -15.24 -3.31 -1.39
N SER A 76 -14.75 -3.90 -2.47
CA SER A 76 -13.39 -4.43 -2.57
C SER A 76 -12.72 -3.96 -3.85
N ILE A 77 -11.53 -3.36 -3.73
CA ILE A 77 -10.66 -3.03 -4.86
C ILE A 77 -9.53 -4.07 -4.90
N LEU A 78 -9.42 -4.79 -6.00
CA LEU A 78 -8.43 -5.84 -6.21
C LEU A 78 -7.05 -5.23 -6.53
N PRO A 79 -5.94 -5.93 -6.20
CA PRO A 79 -4.59 -5.48 -6.55
C PRO A 79 -4.41 -5.11 -8.02
N SER A 80 -5.03 -5.87 -8.92
CA SER A 80 -4.99 -5.59 -10.37
C SER A 80 -5.62 -4.25 -10.78
N GLU A 81 -6.45 -3.65 -9.94
CA GLU A 81 -7.15 -2.40 -10.22
C GLU A 81 -6.36 -1.16 -9.73
N TYR A 82 -5.42 -1.33 -8.79
CA TYR A 82 -4.67 -0.19 -8.21
C TYR A 82 -3.15 -0.29 -8.32
N GLU A 83 -2.55 -1.47 -8.43
CA GLU A 83 -1.09 -1.63 -8.38
C GLU A 83 -0.33 -0.90 -9.49
N SER A 84 -0.92 -0.79 -10.69
CA SER A 84 -0.30 -0.13 -11.84
C SER A 84 -0.30 1.38 -11.73
N VAL A 85 -1.22 1.94 -10.95
CA VAL A 85 -1.38 3.38 -10.77
C VAL A 85 -0.68 3.88 -9.50
N LEU A 86 -0.50 3.01 -8.49
CA LEU A 86 0.12 3.35 -7.21
C LEU A 86 1.61 3.74 -7.38
N ALA A 87 1.99 4.91 -6.87
CA ALA A 87 3.38 5.33 -6.67
C ALA A 87 3.79 5.30 -5.19
N ASP A 88 5.11 5.39 -4.94
CA ASP A 88 5.75 5.15 -3.63
C ASP A 88 5.17 5.95 -2.45
N ASP A 89 4.60 7.12 -2.69
CA ASP A 89 4.09 8.05 -1.67
C ASP A 89 2.62 8.48 -1.91
N ASP A 90 1.88 7.71 -2.72
CA ASP A 90 0.52 8.09 -3.09
C ASP A 90 -0.48 7.85 -1.96
N ILE A 91 -1.32 8.86 -1.71
CA ILE A 91 -2.48 8.77 -0.84
C ILE A 91 -3.65 8.29 -1.69
N MET A 92 -4.38 7.29 -1.22
CA MET A 92 -5.64 6.89 -1.82
C MET A 92 -6.78 7.67 -1.17
N ASN A 93 -7.59 8.34 -1.98
CA ASN A 93 -8.84 8.97 -1.57
C ASN A 93 -10.01 8.12 -2.05
N VAL A 94 -10.88 7.73 -1.13
CA VAL A 94 -12.15 7.09 -1.45
C VAL A 94 -13.28 8.03 -1.06
N ALA A 95 -14.22 8.25 -1.97
CA ALA A 95 -15.39 9.06 -1.73
C ALA A 95 -16.66 8.27 -2.04
N VAL A 96 -17.65 8.38 -1.16
CA VAL A 96 -19.01 7.87 -1.39
C VAL A 96 -20.02 9.00 -1.34
N VAL A 97 -20.89 9.05 -2.35
CA VAL A 97 -22.06 9.92 -2.39
C VAL A 97 -23.30 9.04 -2.33
N ILE A 98 -24.11 9.23 -1.29
CA ILE A 98 -25.45 8.64 -1.18
C ILE A 98 -26.45 9.70 -1.61
N LYS A 99 -27.25 9.39 -2.64
CA LYS A 99 -28.32 10.25 -3.13
C LYS A 99 -29.67 9.64 -2.78
N ASP A 100 -30.50 10.38 -2.06
CA ASP A 100 -31.90 10.00 -1.85
C ASP A 100 -32.67 10.24 -3.15
N LEU A 101 -33.30 9.20 -3.69
CA LEU A 101 -33.99 9.29 -4.98
C LEU A 101 -35.30 10.07 -4.91
N LEU A 102 -35.91 10.19 -3.73
CA LEU A 102 -37.14 10.96 -3.52
C LEU A 102 -36.80 12.42 -3.22
N THR A 103 -36.02 12.68 -2.17
CA THR A 103 -35.73 14.05 -1.71
C THR A 103 -34.65 14.75 -2.53
N LYS A 104 -33.88 14.00 -3.33
CA LYS A 104 -32.71 14.46 -4.09
C LYS A 104 -31.56 14.98 -3.23
N GLU A 105 -31.64 14.81 -1.91
CA GLU A 105 -30.55 15.11 -0.98
C GLU A 105 -29.33 14.24 -1.29
N ARG A 106 -28.14 14.78 -1.01
CA ARG A 106 -26.86 14.10 -1.22
C ARG A 106 -26.03 14.15 0.04
N PHE A 107 -25.48 13.02 0.42
CA PHE A 107 -24.65 12.84 1.61
C PHE A 107 -23.28 12.33 1.15
N LEU A 108 -22.22 12.97 1.61
CA LEU A 108 -20.84 12.67 1.23
C LEU A 108 -20.10 12.12 2.45
N ALA A 109 -19.36 11.03 2.26
CA ALA A 109 -18.30 10.62 3.16
C ALA A 109 -17.03 10.35 2.36
N THR A 110 -15.88 10.69 2.93
CA THR A 110 -14.57 10.52 2.30
C THR A 110 -13.59 9.92 3.29
N GLN A 111 -12.66 9.11 2.80
CA GLN A 111 -11.58 8.54 3.57
C GLN A 111 -10.30 8.61 2.76
N GLU A 112 -9.28 9.25 3.33
CA GLU A 112 -7.92 9.25 2.79
C GLU A 112 -7.07 8.28 3.61
N PHE A 113 -6.20 7.52 2.94
CA PHE A 113 -5.30 6.56 3.57
C PHE A 113 -4.10 6.24 2.67
N ASN A 114 -3.02 5.76 3.30
CA ASN A 114 -1.86 5.23 2.61
C ASN A 114 -2.01 3.72 2.43
N VAL A 115 -1.45 3.19 1.34
CA VAL A 115 -1.25 1.76 1.16
C VAL A 115 0.16 1.42 1.66
N THR A 116 0.26 0.56 2.66
CA THR A 116 1.56 0.22 3.25
C THR A 116 2.36 -0.71 2.34
N SER A 117 3.65 -0.41 2.15
CA SER A 117 4.56 -1.32 1.46
C SER A 117 4.86 -2.56 2.32
N PRO A 118 4.96 -3.76 1.70
CA PRO A 118 5.45 -4.93 2.42
C PRO A 118 6.91 -4.73 2.86
N LYS A 119 7.35 -5.42 3.91
CA LYS A 119 8.68 -5.17 4.51
C LYS A 119 9.77 -6.00 3.83
N ILE A 120 10.93 -5.37 3.64
CA ILE A 120 12.19 -6.04 3.30
C ILE A 120 13.04 -6.11 4.57
N THR A 121 13.53 -7.30 4.90
CA THR A 121 14.41 -7.53 6.04
C THR A 121 15.87 -7.43 5.59
N VAL A 122 16.67 -6.70 6.35
CA VAL A 122 18.11 -6.53 6.12
C VAL A 122 18.84 -6.82 7.42
N GLU A 123 19.72 -7.82 7.37
CA GLU A 123 20.54 -8.25 8.49
C GLU A 123 22.02 -8.19 8.08
N ILE A 124 22.83 -7.47 8.85
CA ILE A 124 24.26 -7.28 8.53
C ILE A 124 25.08 -7.93 9.65
N GLU A 125 26.09 -8.72 9.27
CA GLU A 125 27.09 -9.23 10.21
C GLU A 125 27.77 -8.06 10.94
N GLY A 126 27.82 -8.10 12.27
CA GLY A 126 28.31 -6.97 13.09
C GLY A 126 27.28 -5.85 13.31
N GLY A 127 26.07 -5.98 12.77
CA GLY A 127 24.95 -5.07 13.01
C GLY A 127 25.12 -3.72 12.34
N GLY A 128 24.83 -2.64 13.07
CA GLY A 128 24.82 -1.28 12.52
C GLY A 128 26.19 -0.60 12.40
N SER A 129 27.28 -1.27 12.80
CA SER A 129 28.64 -0.72 12.78
C SER A 129 29.65 -1.70 12.21
N ILE A 130 30.37 -1.30 11.16
CA ILE A 130 31.38 -2.12 10.48
C ILE A 130 32.73 -1.41 10.42
N GLN A 131 33.81 -2.19 10.35
CA GLN A 131 35.17 -1.66 10.16
C GLN A 131 35.46 -1.42 8.67
N MET A 132 36.13 -0.30 8.38
CA MET A 132 36.59 0.03 7.04
C MET A 132 37.55 -1.04 6.48
N LYS A 133 37.51 -1.30 5.16
CA LYS A 133 38.36 -2.28 4.45
C LYS A 133 38.26 -3.73 4.96
N LYS A 134 37.24 -4.05 5.75
CA LYS A 134 36.92 -5.42 6.17
C LYS A 134 35.60 -5.85 5.52
N GLU A 135 35.54 -7.12 5.13
CA GLU A 135 34.35 -7.71 4.55
C GLU A 135 33.35 -8.13 5.63
N TYR A 136 32.07 -7.87 5.35
CA TYR A 136 30.93 -8.31 6.15
C TYR A 136 29.86 -8.84 5.20
N LYS A 137 29.02 -9.78 5.64
CA LYS A 137 27.86 -10.20 4.84
C LYS A 137 26.60 -9.45 5.28
N ALA A 138 25.81 -9.04 4.30
CA ALA A 138 24.45 -8.58 4.51
C ALA A 138 23.47 -9.58 3.87
N HIS A 139 22.54 -10.08 4.68
CA HIS A 139 21.45 -10.95 4.28
C HIS A 139 20.21 -10.07 4.07
N VAL A 140 19.76 -9.99 2.83
CA VAL A 140 18.59 -9.21 2.45
C VAL A 140 17.51 -10.17 1.99
N SER A 141 16.28 -9.94 2.45
CA SER A 141 15.17 -10.80 2.06
C SER A 141 13.81 -10.15 2.04
N PHE A 142 12.94 -10.72 1.23
CA PHE A 142 11.54 -10.34 1.11
C PHE A 142 10.68 -11.61 1.12
N THR A 143 9.61 -11.59 1.92
CA THR A 143 8.61 -12.67 1.97
C THR A 143 7.30 -12.18 1.38
N ASN A 144 6.72 -12.96 0.46
CA ASN A 144 5.43 -12.64 -0.10
C ASN A 144 4.31 -12.98 0.89
N THR A 145 3.80 -11.98 1.60
CA THR A 145 2.67 -12.13 2.52
C THR A 145 1.30 -12.07 1.83
N CYS A 146 1.26 -11.85 0.52
CA CYS A 146 0.00 -11.76 -0.22
C CYS A 146 -0.54 -13.16 -0.49
N SER A 147 -1.87 -13.29 -0.53
CA SER A 147 -2.54 -14.56 -0.87
C SER A 147 -2.27 -15.02 -2.31
N ASN A 148 -1.78 -14.12 -3.17
CA ASN A 148 -1.55 -14.37 -4.59
C ASN A 148 -0.05 -14.56 -4.86
N SER A 149 0.27 -15.38 -5.86
CA SER A 149 1.64 -15.50 -6.37
C SER A 149 2.07 -14.23 -7.12
N VAL A 150 3.28 -13.76 -6.85
CA VAL A 150 3.89 -12.61 -7.52
C VAL A 150 4.76 -13.10 -8.67
N ASN A 151 4.52 -12.59 -9.88
CA ASN A 151 5.28 -12.97 -11.07
C ASN A 151 6.44 -12.01 -11.33
N GLY A 152 7.59 -12.54 -11.76
CA GLY A 152 8.77 -11.75 -12.11
C GLY A 152 9.32 -10.93 -10.95
N ALA A 153 9.40 -11.54 -9.76
CA ALA A 153 9.89 -10.90 -8.55
C ALA A 153 11.39 -10.57 -8.67
N VAL A 154 11.75 -9.34 -8.33
CA VAL A 154 13.13 -8.85 -8.35
C VAL A 154 13.46 -8.18 -7.02
N LEU A 155 14.42 -8.76 -6.29
CA LEU A 155 15.01 -8.16 -5.09
C LEU A 155 16.35 -7.53 -5.47
N THR A 156 16.47 -6.22 -5.31
CA THR A 156 17.67 -5.45 -5.64
C THR A 156 18.29 -4.87 -4.38
N VAL A 157 19.61 -4.95 -4.27
CA VAL A 157 20.42 -4.40 -3.17
C VAL A 157 21.50 -3.50 -3.74
N GLU A 158 21.59 -2.27 -3.22
CA GLU A 158 22.56 -1.27 -3.65
C GLU A 158 23.06 -0.46 -2.44
N GLY A 159 24.31 0.01 -2.49
CA GLY A 159 24.89 0.76 -1.38
C GLY A 159 26.16 1.48 -1.78
N SER A 160 26.07 2.80 -1.95
CA SER A 160 27.23 3.60 -2.34
C SER A 160 28.33 3.54 -1.28
N GLY A 161 29.53 3.15 -1.69
CA GLY A 161 30.67 2.96 -0.79
C GLY A 161 30.60 1.71 0.08
N LEU A 162 29.63 0.81 -0.13
CA LEU A 162 29.50 -0.51 0.51
C LEU A 162 29.57 -1.66 -0.50
N LEU A 163 28.98 -1.46 -1.69
CA LEU A 163 28.87 -2.46 -2.76
C LEU A 163 29.41 -1.90 -4.08
N GLN A 164 30.00 -2.79 -4.88
CA GLN A 164 30.31 -2.49 -6.28
C GLN A 164 29.07 -2.80 -7.14
N GLY A 165 28.37 -1.74 -7.54
CA GLY A 165 27.17 -1.83 -8.36
C GLY A 165 25.95 -2.40 -7.62
N LYS A 166 24.88 -2.59 -8.38
CA LYS A 166 23.63 -3.20 -7.90
C LYS A 166 23.73 -4.73 -7.92
N GLN A 167 23.15 -5.36 -6.91
CA GLN A 167 23.08 -6.81 -6.77
C GLN A 167 21.62 -7.24 -6.82
N GLU A 168 21.28 -8.20 -7.68
CA GLU A 168 19.90 -8.64 -7.88
C GLU A 168 19.73 -10.14 -7.57
N SER A 169 18.54 -10.49 -7.08
CA SER A 169 17.98 -11.83 -7.05
C SER A 169 16.65 -11.80 -7.81
N ARG A 170 16.37 -12.82 -8.62
CA ARG A 170 15.17 -12.87 -9.47
C ARG A 170 14.48 -14.20 -9.32
N MET A 171 13.15 -14.18 -9.22
CA MET A 171 12.31 -15.37 -9.22
C MET A 171 11.17 -15.20 -10.23
N ALA A 172 10.95 -16.21 -11.07
CA ALA A 172 9.88 -16.15 -12.07
C ALA A 172 8.49 -16.10 -11.42
N ILE A 173 8.31 -16.85 -10.34
CA ILE A 173 7.09 -16.91 -9.54
C ILE A 173 7.52 -16.97 -8.08
N LEU A 174 6.92 -16.12 -7.25
CA LEU A 174 7.08 -16.09 -5.79
C LEU A 174 5.71 -16.38 -5.17
N LYS A 175 5.52 -17.60 -4.64
CA LYS A 175 4.26 -18.06 -4.05
C LYS A 175 3.96 -17.37 -2.73
N GLN A 176 2.75 -17.55 -2.21
CA GLN A 176 2.39 -17.11 -0.86
C GLN A 176 3.35 -17.73 0.16
N ASP A 177 3.80 -16.91 1.11
CA ASP A 177 4.76 -17.23 2.18
C ASP A 177 6.15 -17.69 1.70
N GLU A 178 6.38 -17.67 0.39
CA GLU A 178 7.70 -17.92 -0.19
C GLU A 178 8.58 -16.67 -0.07
N LYS A 179 9.89 -16.90 0.03
CA LYS A 179 10.88 -15.87 0.30
C LYS A 179 11.88 -15.79 -0.84
N ILE A 180 12.19 -14.56 -1.27
CA ILE A 180 13.32 -14.27 -2.13
C ILE A 180 14.43 -13.64 -1.29
N GLU A 181 15.66 -14.11 -1.49
CA GLU A 181 16.80 -13.71 -0.67
C GLU A 181 18.01 -13.35 -1.53
N LYS A 182 18.87 -12.51 -0.96
CA LYS A 182 20.18 -12.18 -1.51
C LYS A 182 21.15 -11.94 -0.37
N THR A 183 22.20 -12.75 -0.31
CA THR A 183 23.38 -12.44 0.49
C THR A 183 24.36 -11.65 -0.36
N VAL A 184 24.81 -10.50 0.15
CA VAL A 184 25.84 -9.66 -0.49
C VAL A 184 27.00 -9.45 0.46
N THR A 185 28.22 -9.49 -0.06
CA THR A 185 29.41 -9.10 0.69
C THR A 185 29.57 -7.59 0.57
N ILE A 186 29.59 -6.88 1.71
CA ILE A 186 29.83 -5.45 1.79
C ILE A 186 31.25 -5.19 2.28
N MET A 187 31.91 -4.19 1.69
CA MET A 187 33.21 -3.69 2.15
C MET A 187 33.24 -2.19 2.01
N ALA A 188 33.42 -1.49 3.13
CA ALA A 188 33.42 -0.03 3.12
C ALA A 188 34.77 0.55 2.67
N ALA A 189 34.73 1.42 1.66
CA ALA A 189 35.93 2.09 1.14
C ALA A 189 36.39 3.28 2.00
N CYS A 190 35.46 3.98 2.66
CA CYS A 190 35.70 5.18 3.45
C CYS A 190 34.87 5.16 4.74
N PRO A 191 35.35 5.83 5.82
CA PRO A 191 34.60 5.91 7.07
C PRO A 191 33.34 6.78 6.96
N GLY A 192 32.51 6.76 8.00
CA GLY A 192 31.30 7.57 8.12
C GLY A 192 30.00 6.78 7.94
N THR A 193 28.88 7.49 7.93
CA THR A 193 27.56 6.88 7.70
C THR A 193 27.38 6.51 6.23
N LYS A 194 27.02 5.26 5.96
CA LYS A 194 26.62 4.73 4.65
C LYS A 194 25.19 4.21 4.72
N LEU A 195 24.57 4.06 3.55
CA LEU A 195 23.22 3.50 3.41
C LEU A 195 23.27 2.28 2.50
N LEU A 196 22.74 1.17 3.01
CA LEU A 196 22.38 0.02 2.21
C LEU A 196 20.89 0.12 1.87
N LYS A 197 20.57 0.21 0.60
CA LYS A 197 19.20 0.29 0.10
C LYS A 197 18.82 -1.07 -0.49
N ALA A 198 17.63 -1.53 -0.15
CA ALA A 198 17.02 -2.68 -0.80
C ALA A 198 15.65 -2.33 -1.34
N THR A 199 15.33 -2.85 -2.52
CA THR A 199 14.04 -2.63 -3.19
C THR A 199 13.50 -3.92 -3.76
N PHE A 200 12.17 -4.06 -3.72
CA PHE A 200 11.45 -5.17 -4.31
C PHE A 200 10.48 -4.65 -5.37
N SER A 201 10.47 -5.29 -6.55
CA SER A 201 9.54 -5.01 -7.65
C SER A 201 9.09 -6.31 -8.31
N HIS A 202 8.06 -6.22 -9.17
CA HIS A 202 7.51 -7.36 -9.89
C HIS A 202 6.94 -6.96 -11.25
N SER A 203 6.53 -7.94 -12.07
CA SER A 203 6.16 -7.70 -13.47
C SER A 203 4.99 -6.72 -13.68
N LYS A 204 4.05 -6.63 -12.73
CA LYS A 204 2.88 -5.73 -12.81
C LYS A 204 3.17 -4.32 -12.29
N SER A 205 4.20 -4.15 -11.49
CA SER A 205 4.65 -2.86 -11.00
C SER A 205 6.18 -2.78 -11.16
N PRO A 206 6.67 -2.24 -12.29
CA PRO A 206 8.11 -2.14 -12.54
C PRO A 206 8.78 -1.13 -11.61
N LYS A 207 8.00 -0.24 -10.97
CA LYS A 207 8.45 0.58 -9.85
C LYS A 207 8.58 -0.28 -8.59
N ALA A 208 9.45 0.12 -7.66
CA ALA A 208 9.69 -0.64 -6.45
C ALA A 208 8.47 -0.54 -5.50
N ILE A 209 7.72 -1.62 -5.32
CA ILE A 209 6.57 -1.65 -4.41
C ILE A 209 6.97 -1.67 -2.93
N SER A 210 8.23 -2.00 -2.66
CA SER A 210 8.83 -1.91 -1.34
C SER A 210 10.26 -1.39 -1.43
N ARG A 211 10.61 -0.56 -0.44
CA ARG A 211 11.93 0.02 -0.28
C ARG A 211 12.29 0.06 1.20
N THR A 212 13.52 -0.31 1.51
CA THR A 212 14.08 -0.13 2.85
C THR A 212 15.49 0.44 2.77
N PHE A 213 15.86 1.21 3.79
CA PHE A 213 17.18 1.77 3.97
C PHE A 213 17.74 1.31 5.30
N HIS A 214 18.90 0.69 5.27
CA HIS A 214 19.63 0.29 6.46
C HIS A 214 20.86 1.18 6.61
N LYS A 215 20.93 1.89 7.74
CA LYS A 215 22.06 2.77 8.07
C LYS A 215 23.22 1.93 8.59
N VAL A 216 24.39 2.13 8.00
CA VAL A 216 25.62 1.43 8.36
C VAL A 216 26.66 2.47 8.79
N THR A 217 27.13 2.38 10.02
CA THR A 217 28.22 3.23 10.53
C THR A 217 29.54 2.57 10.21
N VAL A 218 30.40 3.24 9.44
CA VAL A 218 31.73 2.72 9.13
C VAL A 218 32.75 3.41 10.03
N VAL A 219 33.39 2.63 10.89
CA VAL A 219 34.50 3.10 11.74
C VAL A 219 35.82 2.92 11.01
N SER A 220 36.75 3.85 11.22
CA SER A 220 38.14 3.64 10.83
C SER A 220 38.69 2.42 11.56
N ALA A 221 39.61 1.71 10.90
CA ALA A 221 40.39 0.65 11.55
C ALA A 221 41.23 1.23 12.69
#